data_AF-A0AAD2STR8-F1
#
_entry.id   AF-A0AAD2STR8-F1
#
_cell.length_a   1.000
_cell.length_b   1.000
_cell.length_c   1.000
_cell.angle_alpha   90.00
_cell.angle_beta   90.00
_cell.angle_gamma   90.00
#
_symmetry.space_group_name_H-M   'P 1'
#
loop_
_entity.id
_entity.type
_entity.pdbx_description
1 polymer ?
#
loop_
_entity_poly.entity_id
_entity_poly.type
_entity_poly.pdbx_seq_one_letter_code
_entity_poly.pdbx_strand_id
1 'polypeptide(L)'
;MVTDNEVLTFFQDELPILGWLPTKDNAVGFDDVLQDYTEQEDLIISIEKFGKEFDIDLSRMDIDRYFPWKTPWFFRKWFTNKAIIQTKKPLTVKMFADSAKAGKWLYE
;
A
#
# COMPACT_ATOMS: atom_id res chain seq x y z
N MET A 1 8.11 -15.93 -13.73
CA MET A 1 7.88 -14.51 -14.03
C MET A 1 6.75 -14.09 -13.11
N VAL A 2 6.95 -13.06 -12.29
CA VAL A 2 5.92 -12.60 -11.35
C VAL A 2 4.74 -12.03 -12.14
N THR A 3 3.54 -12.45 -11.78
CA THR A 3 2.28 -11.98 -12.37
C THR A 3 1.63 -10.91 -11.49
N ASP A 4 0.81 -10.05 -12.11
CA ASP A 4 0.12 -8.98 -11.38
C ASP A 4 -0.82 -9.54 -10.31
N ASN A 5 -1.46 -10.68 -10.60
CA ASN A 5 -2.35 -11.35 -9.65
C ASN A 5 -1.60 -11.95 -8.47
N GLU A 6 -0.38 -12.47 -8.64
CA GLU A 6 0.43 -12.95 -7.51
C GLU A 6 0.76 -11.81 -6.55
N VAL A 7 1.08 -10.62 -7.07
CA VAL A 7 1.35 -9.43 -6.25
C VAL A 7 0.06 -8.91 -5.58
N LEU A 8 -1.06 -8.92 -6.29
CA LEU A 8 -2.36 -8.57 -5.72
C LEU A 8 -2.74 -9.49 -4.56
N THR A 9 -2.66 -10.81 -4.76
CA THR A 9 -2.96 -11.80 -3.73
C THR A 9 -2.02 -11.66 -2.54
N PHE A 10 -0.73 -11.40 -2.78
CA PHE A 10 0.22 -11.13 -1.70
C PHE A 10 -0.24 -9.98 -0.80
N PHE A 11 -0.60 -8.82 -1.35
CA PHE A 11 -1.06 -7.70 -0.53
C PHE A 11 -2.42 -7.93 0.12
N GLN A 12 -3.31 -8.71 -0.52
CA GLN A 12 -4.59 -9.10 0.08
C GLN A 12 -4.41 -10.03 1.29
N ASP A 13 -3.39 -10.89 1.28
CA ASP A 13 -3.11 -11.83 2.36
C ASP A 13 -2.25 -11.22 3.48
N GLU A 14 -1.32 -10.32 3.12
CA GLU A 14 -0.31 -9.77 4.03
C GLU A 14 -0.77 -8.52 4.78
N LEU A 15 -1.64 -7.69 4.18
CA LEU A 15 -2.08 -6.45 4.84
C LEU A 15 -3.11 -6.77 5.93
N PRO A 16 -2.89 -6.32 7.19
CA PRO A 16 -3.94 -6.35 8.20
C PRO A 16 -4.99 -5.31 7.80
N ILE A 17 -6.06 -5.77 7.14
CA ILE A 17 -7.15 -4.89 6.73
C ILE A 17 -7.75 -4.25 7.99
N LEU A 18 -7.76 -2.91 8.05
CA LEU A 18 -8.43 -2.15 9.10
C LEU A 18 -9.96 -2.45 9.07
N GLY A 19 -10.43 -3.47 9.80
CA GLY A 19 -11.84 -3.88 9.81
C GLY A 19 -12.14 -5.19 10.55
N TRP A 20 -13.42 -5.54 10.67
CA TRP A 20 -13.89 -6.70 11.45
C TRP A 20 -13.61 -8.06 10.78
N LEU A 21 -13.62 -8.18 9.44
CA LEU A 21 -13.22 -9.39 8.69
C LEU A 21 -12.90 -9.03 7.21
N PRO A 22 -11.87 -9.63 6.58
CA PRO A 22 -11.63 -9.51 5.15
C PRO A 22 -12.81 -10.14 4.40
N THR A 23 -13.59 -9.31 3.70
CA THR A 23 -14.65 -9.77 2.79
C THR A 23 -14.18 -9.49 1.37
N LYS A 24 -14.63 -10.29 0.38
CA LYS A 24 -14.26 -10.14 -1.04
C LYS A 24 -14.49 -8.72 -1.58
N ASP A 25 -15.40 -7.97 -0.96
CA ASP A 25 -15.78 -6.61 -1.30
C ASP A 25 -14.87 -5.52 -0.67
N ASN A 26 -14.05 -5.87 0.32
CA ASN A 26 -13.11 -4.97 1.00
C ASN A 26 -11.64 -5.31 0.68
N ALA A 27 -11.40 -6.19 -0.28
CA ALA A 27 -10.06 -6.56 -0.70
C ALA A 27 -9.41 -5.41 -1.47
N VAL A 28 -8.13 -5.16 -1.21
CA VAL A 28 -7.32 -4.20 -1.97
C VAL A 28 -7.33 -4.57 -3.45
N GLY A 29 -7.55 -3.59 -4.31
CA GLY A 29 -7.44 -3.64 -5.76
C GLY A 29 -6.12 -3.07 -6.30
N PHE A 30 -5.95 -3.11 -7.63
CA PHE A 30 -4.70 -2.70 -8.28
C PHE A 30 -4.37 -1.20 -8.13
N ASP A 31 -5.38 -0.35 -8.26
CA ASP A 31 -5.24 1.11 -8.26
C ASP A 31 -5.66 1.72 -6.91
N ASP A 32 -5.98 0.89 -5.92
CA ASP A 32 -6.35 1.33 -4.58
C ASP A 32 -5.13 1.85 -3.81
N VAL A 33 -5.38 2.80 -2.91
CA VAL A 33 -4.33 3.45 -2.12
C VAL A 33 -4.05 2.65 -0.87
N LEU A 34 -2.93 1.92 -0.84
CA LEU A 34 -2.59 0.99 0.25
C LEU A 34 -2.55 1.67 1.63
N GLN A 35 -2.12 2.94 1.68
CA GLN A 35 -2.06 3.68 2.94
C GLN A 35 -3.44 3.98 3.56
N ASP A 36 -4.55 3.77 2.84
CA ASP A 36 -5.90 3.89 3.39
C ASP A 36 -6.41 2.57 4.04
N TYR A 37 -5.73 1.44 3.80
CA TYR A 37 -6.16 0.11 4.26
C TYR A 37 -5.46 -0.36 5.53
N THR A 38 -4.29 0.21 5.84
CA THR A 38 -3.44 -0.22 6.94
C THR A 38 -2.63 0.95 7.50
N GLU A 39 -2.10 0.79 8.71
CA GLU A 39 -1.21 1.78 9.33
C GLU A 39 0.17 1.79 8.64
N GLN A 40 0.90 2.88 8.82
CA GLN A 40 2.20 3.08 8.17
C GLN A 40 3.21 1.98 8.54
N GLU A 41 3.28 1.60 9.82
CA GLU A 41 4.22 0.61 10.32
C GLU A 41 3.97 -0.77 9.71
N ASP A 42 2.70 -1.17 9.65
CA ASP A 42 2.29 -2.45 9.06
C ASP A 42 2.58 -2.47 7.55
N LEU A 43 2.28 -1.37 6.84
CA LEU A 43 2.56 -1.27 5.41
C LEU A 43 4.06 -1.37 5.11
N ILE A 44 4.92 -0.73 5.92
CA ILE A 44 6.38 -0.82 5.77
C ILE A 44 6.84 -2.27 5.95
N ILE A 45 6.31 -2.99 6.94
CA ILE A 45 6.62 -4.42 7.15
C ILE A 45 6.19 -5.26 5.95
N SER A 46 4.98 -5.02 5.41
CA SER A 46 4.48 -5.73 4.22
C SER A 46 5.34 -5.45 2.98
N ILE A 47 5.83 -4.22 2.81
CA ILE A 47 6.76 -3.84 1.72
C ILE A 47 8.09 -4.59 1.84
N GLU A 48 8.66 -4.69 3.05
CA GLU A 48 9.90 -5.44 3.25
C GLU A 48 9.74 -6.94 2.95
N LYS A 49 8.61 -7.53 3.34
CA LYS A 49 8.27 -8.92 3.00
C LYS A 49 8.10 -9.11 1.50
N PHE A 50 7.42 -8.17 0.84
CA PHE A 50 7.28 -8.17 -0.62
C PHE A 50 8.64 -8.19 -1.33
N GLY A 51 9.57 -7.33 -0.90
CA GLY A 51 10.92 -7.30 -1.46
C GLY A 51 11.68 -8.62 -1.32
N LYS A 52 11.49 -9.32 -0.19
CA LYS A 52 12.09 -10.64 0.06
C LYS A 52 11.42 -11.76 -0.73
N GLU A 53 10.09 -11.77 -0.80
CA GLU A 53 9.31 -12.83 -1.46
C GLU A 53 9.54 -12.85 -2.97
N PHE A 54 9.61 -11.67 -3.60
CA PHE A 54 9.73 -11.54 -5.04
C PHE A 54 11.14 -11.18 -5.53
N ASP A 55 12.13 -11.15 -4.62
CA ASP A 55 13.54 -10.81 -4.90
C ASP A 55 13.69 -9.45 -5.62
N ILE A 56 13.11 -8.40 -5.02
CA ILE A 56 13.04 -7.06 -5.60
C ILE A 56 13.99 -6.10 -4.88
N ASP A 57 14.80 -5.38 -5.65
CA ASP A 57 15.61 -4.29 -5.11
C ASP A 57 14.75 -3.06 -4.77
N LEU A 58 14.49 -2.87 -3.48
CA LEU A 58 13.77 -1.72 -2.92
C LEU A 58 14.71 -0.61 -2.43
N SER A 59 16.02 -0.70 -2.64
CA SER A 59 17.00 0.28 -2.13
C SER A 59 16.76 1.72 -2.63
N ARG A 60 16.10 1.86 -3.78
CA ARG A 60 15.73 3.15 -4.39
C ARG A 60 14.41 3.71 -3.89
N MET A 61 13.66 2.96 -3.09
CA MET A 61 12.38 3.39 -2.58
C MET A 61 12.58 4.43 -1.48
N ASP A 62 12.17 5.66 -1.75
CA ASP A 62 12.21 6.77 -0.81
C ASP A 62 10.89 6.83 -0.03
N ILE A 63 10.87 6.24 1.17
CA ILE A 63 9.68 6.13 2.04
C ILE A 63 9.09 7.52 2.35
N ASP A 64 9.92 8.56 2.44
CA ASP A 64 9.48 9.93 2.75
C ASP A 64 8.59 10.55 1.66
N ARG A 65 8.52 9.93 0.47
CA ARG A 65 7.62 10.38 -0.61
C ARG A 65 6.19 9.88 -0.44
N TYR A 66 6.04 8.75 0.25
CA TYR A 66 4.77 8.09 0.48
C TYR A 66 4.19 8.40 1.87
N PHE A 67 5.05 8.79 2.82
CA PHE A 67 4.67 9.08 4.20
C PHE A 67 5.16 10.46 4.67
N PRO A 68 4.57 11.04 5.74
CA PRO A 68 3.41 10.56 6.49
C PRO A 68 2.10 10.66 5.68
N TRP A 69 1.30 9.60 5.70
CA TRP A 69 0.01 9.57 5.01
C TRP A 69 -1.09 10.08 5.95
N LYS A 70 -1.75 11.17 5.57
CA LYS A 70 -2.87 11.71 6.35
C LYS A 70 -4.15 10.92 6.08
N THR A 71 -4.40 9.86 6.85
CA THR A 71 -5.72 9.23 6.88
C THR A 71 -6.71 10.14 7.64
N PRO A 72 -7.98 10.23 7.19
CA PRO A 72 -9.02 10.80 8.02
C PRO A 72 -9.16 9.95 9.27
N TRP A 73 -8.71 10.48 10.41
CA TRP A 73 -8.92 9.84 11.71
C TRP A 73 -10.42 9.61 11.88
N PHE A 74 -10.86 8.35 11.78
CA PHE A 74 -12.26 7.96 11.51
C PHE A 74 -13.26 8.56 12.52
N PHE A 75 -12.80 8.92 13.72
CA PHE A 75 -13.59 9.54 14.79
C PHE A 75 -13.81 11.06 14.68
N ARG A 76 -13.23 11.77 13.69
CA ARG A 76 -13.42 13.24 13.53
C ARG A 76 -14.65 13.64 12.71
N LYS A 77 -15.47 12.70 12.24
CA LYS A 77 -16.57 12.94 11.29
C LYS A 77 -17.65 13.93 11.78
N TRP A 78 -17.64 14.35 13.04
CA TRP A 78 -18.68 15.24 13.58
C TRP A 78 -18.32 16.72 13.70
N PHE A 79 -17.06 17.14 13.51
CA PHE A 79 -16.67 18.54 13.82
C PHE A 79 -15.81 19.29 12.78
N THR A 80 -15.34 18.67 11.68
CA THR A 80 -14.51 19.42 10.71
C THR A 80 -14.75 19.01 9.26
N ASN A 81 -15.43 19.87 8.49
CA ASN A 81 -15.61 19.76 7.02
C ASN A 81 -14.36 20.19 6.22
N LYS A 82 -13.15 20.05 6.79
CA LYS A 82 -11.92 20.38 6.06
C LYS A 82 -11.48 19.16 5.26
N ALA A 83 -11.51 19.27 3.94
CA ALA A 83 -10.90 18.28 3.05
C ALA A 83 -9.43 18.08 3.45
N ILE A 84 -9.03 16.83 3.63
CA ILE A 84 -7.64 16.49 3.90
C ILE A 84 -6.89 16.64 2.60
N ILE A 85 -6.02 17.66 2.52
CA ILE A 85 -5.13 17.82 1.37
C ILE A 85 -3.98 16.83 1.58
N GLN A 86 -4.01 15.76 0.81
CA GLN A 86 -2.92 14.80 0.74
C GLN A 86 -1.81 15.36 -0.16
N THR A 87 -0.59 15.39 0.35
CA THR A 87 0.58 15.90 -0.38
C THR A 87 1.55 14.79 -0.77
N LYS A 88 1.35 13.59 -0.24
CA LYS A 88 2.19 12.40 -0.50
C LYS A 88 1.63 11.59 -1.67
N LYS A 89 2.50 10.79 -2.30
CA LYS A 89 2.10 9.90 -3.40
C LYS A 89 1.39 8.66 -2.85
N PRO A 90 0.29 8.20 -3.49
CA PRO A 90 -0.31 6.93 -3.12
C PRO A 90 0.61 5.78 -3.52
N LEU A 91 0.66 4.75 -2.69
CA LEU A 91 1.21 3.44 -3.04
C LEU A 91 0.04 2.57 -3.51
N THR A 92 0.22 1.90 -4.65
CA THR A 92 -0.79 1.01 -5.21
C THR A 92 -0.17 -0.33 -5.58
N VAL A 93 -0.96 -1.40 -5.56
CA VAL A 93 -0.50 -2.75 -5.93
C VAL A 93 0.07 -2.77 -7.35
N LYS A 94 -0.46 -1.95 -8.26
CA LYS A 94 0.07 -1.82 -9.62
C LYS A 94 1.54 -1.39 -9.65
N MET A 95 1.94 -0.45 -8.79
CA MET A 95 3.34 -0.02 -8.70
C MET A 95 4.26 -1.16 -8.25
N PHE A 96 3.77 -1.98 -7.32
CA PHE A 96 4.49 -3.17 -6.88
C PHE A 96 4.56 -4.23 -7.98
N ALA A 97 3.47 -4.47 -8.70
CA ALA A 97 3.42 -5.43 -9.79
C ALA A 97 4.39 -5.07 -10.93
N ASP A 98 4.43 -3.81 -11.34
CA ASP A 98 5.37 -3.31 -12.34
C ASP A 98 6.82 -3.43 -11.86
N SER A 99 7.08 -3.13 -10.58
CA SER A 99 8.40 -3.27 -9.96
C SER A 99 8.84 -4.74 -9.83
N ALA A 100 7.92 -5.65 -9.55
CA ALA A 100 8.18 -7.08 -9.46
C ALA A 100 8.58 -7.68 -10.80
N LYS A 101 7.91 -7.27 -11.89
CA LYS A 101 8.30 -7.67 -13.24
C LYS A 101 9.70 -7.15 -13.61
N ALA A 102 10.09 -5.99 -13.09
CA ALA A 102 11.39 -5.38 -13.37
C ALA A 102 12.52 -5.82 -12.42
N GLY A 103 12.20 -6.50 -11.31
CA GLY A 103 13.17 -6.90 -10.27
C GLY A 103 13.72 -5.74 -9.43
N LYS A 104 13.14 -4.54 -9.54
CA LYS A 104 13.56 -3.34 -8.80
C LYS A 104 12.43 -2.33 -8.71
N TRP A 105 12.48 -1.47 -7.70
CA TRP A 105 11.55 -0.35 -7.58
C TRP A 105 11.69 0.63 -8.75
N LEU A 106 10.57 0.91 -9.43
CA LEU A 106 10.54 1.74 -10.65
C LEU A 106 10.10 3.20 -10.41
N TYR A 107 9.64 3.53 -9.22
CA TYR A 107 8.98 4.81 -8.96
C TYR A 107 9.85 5.72 -8.10
N GLU A 108 9.98 6.96 -8.54
CA GLU A 108 10.53 8.07 -7.76
C GLU A 108 9.39 8.93 -7.26
#